data_AF-A0A1G2VIA1-F1
#
_entry.id   AF-A0A1G2VIA1-F1
#
_cell.length_a   1.000
_cell.length_b   1.000
_cell.length_c   1.000
_cell.angle_alpha   90.00
_cell.angle_beta   90.00
_cell.angle_gamma   90.00
#
_symmetry.space_group_name_H-M   'P 1'
#
loop_
_entity.id
_entity.type
_entity.pdbx_description
1 polymer ?
#
loop_
_entity_poly.entity_id
_entity_poly.type
_entity_poly.pdbx_seq_one_letter_code
_entity_poly.pdbx_strand_id
1 'polypeptide(L)'
;MRGIVVTLLFVTAASIAVVVLHFFVPFNAVLDSAKFEIQTTNIDQIASALGLYYLDYSVYPQVDDEGDLVNELHKKGYLRMLFSPDAFRYESRDNGQNYLLEPKKP
;
A
#
# COMPACT_ATOMS: atom_id res chain seq x y z
N MET A 1 -16.54 -54.17 -16.14
CA MET A 1 -16.75 -53.44 -14.86
C MET A 1 -15.48 -53.03 -14.12
N ARG A 2 -14.27 -53.52 -14.45
CA ARG A 2 -13.03 -53.09 -13.77
C ARG A 2 -12.45 -51.75 -14.26
N GLY A 3 -12.57 -51.43 -15.55
CA GLY A 3 -12.02 -50.18 -16.12
C GLY A 3 -12.73 -48.90 -15.66
N ILE A 4 -14.06 -48.93 -15.57
CA ILE A 4 -14.88 -47.76 -15.19
C ILE A 4 -14.59 -47.33 -13.75
N VAL A 5 -14.39 -48.28 -12.83
CA VAL A 5 -14.09 -48.00 -11.41
C VAL A 5 -12.73 -47.34 -11.25
N VAL A 6 -11.72 -47.76 -12.04
CA VAL A 6 -10.38 -47.17 -12.01
C VAL A 6 -10.41 -45.74 -12.54
N THR A 7 -11.10 -45.47 -13.66
CA THR A 7 -11.20 -44.11 -14.21
C THR A 7 -11.92 -43.16 -13.26
N LEU A 8 -12.98 -43.61 -12.58
CA LEU A 8 -13.72 -42.79 -11.61
C LEU A 8 -12.85 -42.39 -10.42
N LEU A 9 -11.98 -43.30 -9.95
CA LEU A 9 -11.07 -43.08 -8.82
C LEU A 9 -9.96 -42.06 -9.14
N PHE A 10 -9.45 -42.06 -10.38
CA PHE A 10 -8.47 -41.07 -10.81
C PHE A 10 -9.08 -39.68 -11.01
N VAL A 11 -10.31 -39.59 -11.54
CA VAL A 11 -11.00 -38.31 -11.73
C VAL A 11 -11.37 -37.66 -10.39
N THR A 12 -11.78 -38.45 -9.38
CA THR A 12 -12.06 -37.92 -8.04
C THR A 12 -10.80 -37.52 -7.28
N ALA A 13 -9.71 -38.29 -7.36
CA ALA A 13 -8.44 -37.91 -6.74
C ALA A 13 -7.83 -36.63 -7.35
N ALA A 14 -7.89 -36.48 -8.68
CA ALA A 14 -7.40 -35.30 -9.36
C ALA A 14 -8.23 -34.05 -9.04
N SER A 15 -9.55 -34.18 -8.94
CA SER A 15 -10.43 -33.05 -8.56
C SER A 15 -10.25 -32.65 -7.09
N ILE A 16 -10.03 -33.59 -6.16
CA ILE A 16 -9.68 -33.26 -4.77
C ILE A 16 -8.33 -32.54 -4.69
N ALA A 17 -7.32 -32.99 -5.44
CA ALA A 17 -6.01 -32.33 -5.46
C ALA A 17 -6.08 -30.89 -5.99
N VAL A 18 -6.89 -30.64 -7.02
CA VAL A 18 -7.10 -29.30 -7.58
C VAL A 18 -7.84 -28.40 -6.58
N VAL A 19 -8.84 -28.92 -5.88
CA VAL A 19 -9.58 -28.15 -4.86
C VAL A 19 -8.66 -27.81 -3.69
N VAL A 20 -7.85 -28.76 -3.20
CA VAL A 20 -6.91 -28.51 -2.09
C VAL A 20 -5.85 -27.46 -2.46
N LEU A 21 -5.33 -27.45 -3.70
CA LEU A 21 -4.34 -26.46 -4.13
C LEU A 21 -4.89 -25.01 -4.22
N HIS A 22 -6.18 -24.82 -4.52
CA HIS A 22 -6.78 -23.49 -4.66
C HIS A 22 -7.10 -22.79 -3.32
N PHE A 23 -7.14 -23.52 -2.21
CA PHE A 23 -7.45 -22.95 -0.88
C PHE A 23 -6.21 -22.58 -0.05
N PHE A 24 -5.00 -22.84 -0.55
CA PHE A 24 -3.75 -22.42 0.10
C PHE A 24 -3.22 -21.11 -0.51
N VAL A 25 -4.04 -20.05 -0.52
CA VAL A 25 -3.42 -18.72 -0.48
C VAL A 25 -2.92 -18.57 0.95
N PRO A 26 -1.60 -18.57 1.19
CA PRO A 26 -1.10 -18.44 2.55
C PRO A 26 -1.64 -17.12 3.12
N PHE A 27 -2.25 -17.17 4.29
CA PHE A 27 -2.80 -15.99 4.97
C PHE A 27 -1.80 -14.82 4.99
N ASN A 28 -0.51 -15.13 5.09
CA ASN A 28 0.59 -14.17 4.99
C ASN A 28 0.63 -13.43 3.65
N ALA A 29 0.39 -14.08 2.51
CA ALA A 29 0.36 -13.41 1.21
C ALA A 29 -0.82 -12.43 1.09
N VAL A 30 -1.98 -12.77 1.66
CA VAL A 30 -3.13 -11.85 1.74
C VAL A 30 -2.80 -10.67 2.65
N LEU A 31 -2.18 -10.94 3.80
CA LEU A 31 -1.79 -9.91 4.77
C LEU A 31 -0.73 -8.96 4.21
N ASP A 32 0.26 -9.49 3.50
CA ASP A 32 1.34 -8.72 2.87
C ASP A 32 0.81 -7.87 1.72
N SER A 33 -0.10 -8.42 0.89
CA SER A 33 -0.79 -7.66 -0.15
C SER A 33 -1.63 -6.52 0.45
N ALA A 34 -2.38 -6.79 1.52
CA ALA A 34 -3.19 -5.78 2.19
C ALA A 34 -2.32 -4.68 2.83
N LYS A 35 -1.19 -5.04 3.44
CA LYS A 35 -0.23 -4.06 3.98
C LYS A 35 0.36 -3.18 2.90
N PHE A 36 0.75 -3.76 1.77
CA PHE A 36 1.29 -3.02 0.64
C PHE A 36 0.24 -2.05 0.07
N GLU A 37 -1.00 -2.50 -0.11
CA GLU A 37 -2.10 -1.68 -0.62
C GLU A 37 -2.47 -0.51 0.32
N ILE A 38 -2.42 -0.73 1.64
CA ILE A 38 -2.59 0.33 2.62
C ILE A 38 -1.43 1.33 2.55
N GLN A 39 -0.19 0.87 2.41
CA GLN A 39 0.97 1.74 2.27
C GLN A 39 0.91 2.60 1.00
N THR A 40 0.54 2.03 -0.15
CA THR A 40 0.38 2.80 -1.39
C THR A 40 -0.75 3.81 -1.28
N THR A 41 -1.89 3.41 -0.70
CA THR A 41 -3.02 4.32 -0.50
C THR A 41 -2.66 5.52 0.38
N ASN A 42 -1.89 5.29 1.45
CA ASN A 42 -1.43 6.36 2.33
C ASN A 42 -0.52 7.35 1.60
N ILE A 43 0.39 6.84 0.75
CA ILE A 43 1.28 7.67 -0.06
C ILE A 43 0.48 8.51 -1.07
N ASP A 44 -0.50 7.94 -1.75
CA ASP A 44 -1.33 8.66 -2.70
C ASP A 44 -2.14 9.79 -2.03
N GLN A 45 -2.61 9.57 -0.79
CA GLN A 45 -3.28 10.59 0.00
C GLN A 45 -2.33 11.73 0.38
N ILE A 46 -1.09 11.42 0.78
CA ILE A 46 -0.06 12.42 1.09
C ILE A 46 0.33 13.19 -0.19
N ALA A 47 0.53 12.51 -1.32
CA ALA A 47 0.84 13.14 -2.61
C ALA A 47 -0.26 14.10 -3.05
N SER A 48 -1.53 13.71 -2.88
CA SER A 48 -2.69 14.55 -3.17
C SER A 48 -2.71 15.79 -2.26
N ALA A 49 -2.44 15.62 -0.97
CA ALA A 49 -2.37 16.71 -0.01
C ALA A 49 -1.22 17.69 -0.33
N LEU A 50 -0.06 17.18 -0.73
CA LEU A 50 1.06 18.00 -1.21
C LEU A 50 0.70 18.80 -2.46
N GLY A 51 -0.04 18.21 -3.40
CA GLY A 51 -0.55 18.89 -4.58
C GLY A 51 -1.47 20.06 -4.21
N LEU A 52 -2.41 19.84 -3.29
CA LEU A 52 -3.31 20.89 -2.80
C LEU A 52 -2.55 21.99 -2.07
N TYR A 53 -1.59 21.63 -1.22
CA TYR A 53 -0.72 22.60 -0.55
C TYR A 53 0.04 23.47 -1.56
N TYR A 54 0.61 22.86 -2.60
CA TYR A 54 1.33 23.61 -3.63
C TYR A 54 0.41 24.56 -4.41
N LEU A 55 -0.86 24.18 -4.67
CA LEU A 55 -1.81 25.08 -5.32
C LEU A 55 -2.10 26.33 -4.48
N ASP A 56 -2.14 26.19 -3.16
CA ASP A 56 -2.45 27.31 -2.26
C ASP A 56 -1.22 28.18 -1.93
N TYR A 57 -0.03 27.58 -1.86
CA TYR A 57 1.18 28.27 -1.39
C TYR A 57 2.28 28.42 -2.45
N SER A 58 2.12 27.83 -3.64
CA SER A 58 3.13 27.79 -4.72
C SER A 58 4.49 27.22 -4.29
N VAL A 59 4.50 26.42 -3.22
CA VAL A 59 5.69 25.78 -2.65
C VAL A 59 5.25 24.52 -1.91
N TYR A 60 6.05 23.46 -1.96
CA TYR A 60 5.88 22.26 -1.14
C TYR A 60 6.39 22.52 0.28
N PRO A 61 5.81 21.86 1.31
CA PRO A 61 6.23 22.04 2.70
C PRO A 61 7.73 21.85 2.89
N GLN A 62 8.39 22.84 3.49
CA GLN A 62 9.81 22.78 3.86
C GLN A 62 9.89 22.42 5.34
N VAL A 63 9.93 21.13 5.62
CA VAL A 63 9.92 20.57 6.97
C VAL A 63 11.16 19.70 7.19
N ASP A 64 11.56 19.56 8.45
CA ASP A 64 12.78 18.83 8.82
C ASP A 64 12.58 17.31 8.83
N ASP A 65 11.37 16.83 9.14
CA ASP A 65 11.03 15.41 9.18
C ASP A 65 9.61 15.08 8.69
N GLU A 66 9.31 13.78 8.54
CA GLU A 66 8.03 13.30 8.05
C GLU A 66 6.87 13.49 9.05
N GLY A 67 7.16 13.55 10.35
CA GLY A 67 6.17 13.86 11.37
C GLY A 67 5.69 15.30 11.25
N ASP A 68 6.61 16.22 11.02
CA ASP A 68 6.32 17.62 10.74
C ASP A 68 5.54 17.82 9.45
N LEU A 69 5.81 17.01 8.42
CA LEU A 69 4.99 17.01 7.20
C LEU A 69 3.53 16.66 7.51
N VAL A 70 3.30 15.54 8.20
CA VAL A 70 1.94 15.08 8.52
C VAL A 70 1.23 16.12 9.38
N ASN A 71 1.94 16.70 10.35
CA ASN A 71 1.40 17.74 11.22
C ASN A 71 1.05 19.01 10.44
N GLU A 72 1.92 19.49 9.56
CA GLU A 72 1.67 20.67 8.73
C GLU A 72 0.44 20.45 7.84
N LEU A 73 0.39 19.33 7.12
CA LEU A 73 -0.73 18.99 6.25
C LEU A 73 -2.04 18.79 7.03
N HIS A 74 -1.98 18.21 8.23
CA HIS A 74 -3.15 18.02 9.09
C HIS A 74 -3.65 19.36 9.65
N LYS A 75 -2.75 20.19 10.19
CA LYS A 75 -3.06 21.50 10.76
C LYS A 75 -3.66 22.44 9.72
N LYS A 76 -3.22 22.34 8.47
CA LYS A 76 -3.73 23.10 7.33
C LYS A 76 -5.02 22.51 6.73
N GLY A 77 -5.43 21.32 7.17
CA GLY A 77 -6.69 20.69 6.78
C GLY A 77 -6.63 19.86 5.49
N TYR A 78 -5.45 19.62 4.91
CA TYR A 78 -5.29 18.77 3.73
C TYR A 78 -5.35 17.27 4.06
N LEU A 79 -5.00 16.89 5.29
CA LEU A 79 -5.11 15.53 5.79
C LEU A 79 -6.10 15.43 6.95
N ARG A 80 -7.07 14.51 6.84
CA ARG A 80 -8.04 14.22 7.91
C ARG A 80 -7.54 13.25 8.97
N MET A 81 -6.64 12.33 8.60
CA MET A 81 -6.07 11.33 9.48
C MET A 81 -4.57 11.53 9.61
N LEU A 82 -4.02 11.21 10.79
CA LEU A 82 -2.58 11.17 11.01
C LEU A 82 -2.04 9.85 10.47
N PHE A 83 -1.13 9.93 9.51
CA PHE A 83 -0.38 8.76 9.03
C PHE A 83 0.83 8.53 9.93
N SER A 84 1.28 7.27 10.00
CA SER A 84 2.54 6.98 10.66
C SER A 84 3.69 7.56 9.81
N PRO A 85 4.51 8.47 10.35
CA PRO A 85 5.65 9.05 9.63
C PRO A 85 6.75 8.02 9.32
N ASP A 86 6.71 6.85 9.96
CA ASP A 86 7.66 5.76 9.72
C ASP A 86 7.36 4.98 8.42
N ALA A 87 6.18 5.20 7.80
CA ALA A 87 5.76 4.46 6.61
C ALA A 87 6.35 5.02 5.30
N PHE A 88 6.83 6.25 5.29
CA PHE A 88 7.30 6.93 4.09
C PHE A 88 8.48 7.84 4.38
N ARG A 89 9.21 8.19 3.32
CA ARG A 89 10.25 9.21 3.34
C ARG A 89 9.78 10.42 2.57
N TYR A 90 10.01 11.61 3.13
CA TYR A 90 9.74 12.88 2.45
C TYR A 90 11.00 13.76 2.45
N GLU A 91 11.24 14.41 1.32
CA GLU A 91 12.32 15.38 1.17
C GLU A 91 11.84 16.53 0.28
N SER A 92 11.84 17.75 0.81
CA SER A 92 11.61 18.95 -0.01
C SER A 92 12.87 19.28 -0.81
N ARG A 93 12.72 19.51 -2.11
CA ARG A 93 13.82 19.75 -3.05
C ARG A 93 13.63 21.08 -3.77
N ASP A 94 14.72 21.58 -4.35
CA ASP A 94 14.70 22.78 -5.19
C ASP A 94 14.01 23.97 -4.49
N ASN A 95 14.28 24.14 -3.19
CA ASN A 95 13.63 25.15 -2.34
C ASN A 95 12.09 25.07 -2.35
N GLY A 96 11.55 23.85 -2.25
CA GLY A 96 10.11 23.58 -2.24
C GLY A 96 9.44 23.65 -3.61
N GLN A 97 10.20 23.69 -4.70
CA GLN A 97 9.65 23.57 -6.05
C GLN A 97 9.50 22.12 -6.50
N ASN A 98 10.08 21.18 -5.76
CA ASN A 98 9.99 19.76 -6.01
C ASN A 98 9.99 18.98 -4.69
N TYR A 99 9.64 17.70 -4.73
CA TYR A 99 9.71 16.83 -3.57
C TYR A 99 10.05 15.38 -3.95
N LEU A 100 10.59 14.65 -2.99
CA LEU A 100 10.65 13.19 -3.00
C LEU A 100 9.59 12.66 -2.03
N LEU A 101 8.82 11.67 -2.48
CA LEU A 101 7.93 10.89 -1.62
C LEU A 101 8.05 9.42 -1.99
N GLU A 102 8.50 8.60 -1.06
CA GLU A 102 8.73 7.18 -1.30
C GLU A 102 8.31 6.33 -0.08
N PRO A 103 7.79 5.11 -0.29
CA PRO A 103 7.55 4.19 0.82
C PRO A 103 8.87 3.80 1.49
N LYS A 104 8.88 3.82 2.83
CA LYS A 104 9.98 3.21 3.58
C LYS A 104 9.79 1.69 3.49
N LYS A 105 10.83 1.00 3.03
CA LYS A 105 10.83 -0.47 2.98
C LYS A 105 10.74 -0.98 4.44
N PRO A 106 9.90 -1.99 4.73
CA PRO A 106 9.78 -2.56 6.06
C PRO A 106 11.11 -3.16 6.55
#